data_AF-A0A1L9V7H3-F1
#
_entry.id   AF-A0A1L9V7H3-F1
#
_cell.length_a   1.000
_cell.length_b   1.000
_cell.length_c   1.000
_cell.angle_alpha   90.00
_cell.angle_beta   90.00
_cell.angle_gamma   90.00
#
_symmetry.space_group_name_H-M   'P 1'
#
loop_
_entity.id
_entity.type
_entity.pdbx_description
1 polymer ?
#
loop_
_entity_poly.entity_id
_entity_poly.type
_entity_poly.pdbx_seq_one_letter_code
_entity_poly.pdbx_strand_id
1 'polypeptide(L)'
;MHFFNVILPLALLASPIFATPVDLEARAGETVRCTATDTTKAKHTSKTWTVSVDEAKKLVQKAGVKGADKTGYPHAYRNGEKLEWDPAACKKTNIDLLEYPVFWQGTKQIKSDTKINGQAHTPIRVVYANAGGTPVYCGIMVHTQVKQKPDMDKKQSWEGDEGFSKCT
;
A
#
# COMPACT_ATOMS: atom_id res chain seq x y z
N MET A 1 78.71 -17.74 -22.71
CA MET A 1 78.09 -16.52 -22.18
C MET A 1 77.39 -15.80 -23.32
N HIS A 2 76.06 -15.73 -23.30
CA HIS A 2 75.28 -14.52 -23.55
C HIS A 2 73.79 -14.88 -23.67
N PHE A 3 73.06 -14.38 -22.68
CA PHE A 3 71.61 -14.47 -22.51
C PHE A 3 70.95 -13.47 -23.48
N PHE A 4 69.94 -13.92 -24.23
CA PHE A 4 69.00 -13.00 -24.87
C PHE A 4 67.66 -13.08 -24.14
N ASN A 5 67.41 -12.02 -23.36
CA ASN A 5 66.15 -11.71 -22.71
C ASN A 5 65.05 -11.48 -23.76
N VAL A 6 63.97 -12.24 -23.68
CA VAL A 6 62.72 -11.94 -24.38
C VAL A 6 61.84 -11.13 -23.43
N ILE A 7 61.63 -9.85 -23.74
CA ILE A 7 60.66 -9.00 -23.05
C ILE A 7 59.41 -8.90 -23.93
N LEU A 8 58.30 -9.45 -23.44
CA LEU A 8 56.98 -9.40 -24.05
C LEU A 8 56.25 -8.15 -23.54
N PRO A 9 55.79 -7.20 -24.38
CA PRO A 9 55.01 -6.06 -23.90
C PRO A 9 53.53 -6.45 -23.76
N LEU A 10 53.05 -6.50 -22.53
CA LEU A 10 51.63 -6.65 -22.20
C LEU A 10 50.95 -5.28 -22.35
N ALA A 11 50.24 -5.06 -23.47
CA ALA A 11 49.43 -3.87 -23.66
C ALA A 11 48.13 -3.98 -22.85
N LEU A 12 48.06 -3.30 -21.71
CA LEU A 12 46.81 -3.10 -20.96
C LEU A 12 45.92 -2.09 -21.72
N LEU A 13 44.91 -2.60 -22.42
CA LEU A 13 43.79 -1.80 -22.89
C LEU A 13 42.93 -1.41 -21.69
N ALA A 14 43.15 -0.20 -21.16
CA ALA A 14 42.24 0.42 -20.21
C ALA A 14 41.01 0.94 -20.98
N SER A 15 39.96 0.12 -21.06
CA SER A 15 38.65 0.56 -21.54
C SER A 15 38.04 1.51 -20.51
N PRO A 16 37.55 2.71 -20.89
CA PRO A 16 36.77 3.52 -19.97
C PRO A 16 35.44 2.81 -19.69
N ILE A 17 35.24 2.40 -18.44
CA ILE A 17 33.94 1.97 -17.96
C ILE A 17 33.10 3.25 -17.85
N PHE A 18 32.28 3.52 -18.86
CA PHE A 18 31.19 4.48 -18.73
C PHE A 18 30.24 3.94 -17.66
N ALA A 19 30.38 4.46 -16.44
CA ALA A 19 29.39 4.29 -15.39
C ALA A 19 28.13 5.04 -15.84
N THR A 20 27.22 4.33 -16.51
CA THR A 20 25.86 4.81 -16.67
C THR A 20 25.25 4.95 -15.26
N PRO A 21 24.54 6.05 -14.97
CA PRO A 21 23.82 6.16 -13.71
C PRO A 21 22.87 4.98 -13.61
N VAL A 22 23.19 4.07 -12.69
CA VAL A 22 22.30 2.97 -12.34
C VAL A 22 21.07 3.64 -11.75
N ASP A 23 19.93 3.38 -12.37
CA ASP A 23 18.61 3.89 -12.07
C ASP A 23 18.25 3.59 -10.60
N LEU A 24 18.72 4.43 -9.69
CA LEU A 24 18.44 4.36 -8.25
C LEU A 24 17.01 4.85 -7.95
N GLU A 25 16.34 5.50 -8.91
CA GLU A 25 14.94 5.90 -8.82
C GLU A 25 13.98 4.70 -8.97
N ALA A 26 14.41 3.61 -9.61
CA ALA A 26 13.61 2.38 -9.76
C ALA A 26 13.36 1.59 -8.45
N ARG A 27 13.83 2.07 -7.29
CA ARG A 27 13.58 1.44 -5.97
C ARG A 27 12.58 2.17 -5.09
N ALA A 28 12.13 3.37 -5.47
CA ALA A 28 11.03 4.03 -4.76
C ALA A 28 9.72 3.38 -5.24
N GLY A 29 9.23 2.37 -4.53
CA GLY A 29 7.95 1.74 -4.84
C GLY A 29 6.80 2.74 -4.87
N GLU A 30 5.77 2.46 -5.68
CA GLU A 30 4.63 3.35 -5.92
C GLU A 30 3.92 3.71 -4.59
N THR A 31 3.59 4.99 -4.41
CA THR A 31 2.88 5.50 -3.24
C THR A 31 1.71 6.41 -3.63
N VAL A 32 0.67 6.42 -2.80
CA VAL A 32 -0.47 7.34 -2.92
C VAL A 32 -0.63 8.17 -1.64
N ARG A 33 -1.26 9.34 -1.76
CA ARG A 33 -1.64 10.20 -0.64
C ARG A 33 -3.11 10.03 -0.32
N CYS A 34 -3.40 9.65 0.91
CA CYS A 34 -4.76 9.58 1.45
C CYS A 34 -5.01 10.84 2.29
N THR A 35 -5.98 11.66 1.91
CA THR A 35 -6.30 12.90 2.64
C THR A 35 -7.71 12.84 3.18
N ALA A 36 -7.87 13.18 4.44
CA ALA A 36 -9.16 13.25 5.13
C ALA A 36 -9.28 14.53 5.96
N THR A 37 -10.50 14.83 6.39
CA THR A 37 -10.79 15.90 7.34
C THR A 37 -10.69 15.34 8.77
N ASP A 38 -9.72 15.81 9.54
CA ASP A 38 -9.59 15.54 10.98
C ASP A 38 -10.62 16.35 11.76
N THR A 39 -11.55 15.64 12.39
CA THR A 39 -12.68 16.16 13.20
C THR A 39 -12.42 16.00 14.71
N THR A 40 -11.19 15.66 15.13
CA THR A 40 -10.85 15.45 16.54
C THR A 40 -11.06 16.70 17.39
N LYS A 41 -10.82 17.88 16.82
CA LYS A 41 -10.97 19.19 17.48
C LYS A 41 -12.10 19.99 16.85
N ALA A 42 -12.63 20.97 17.58
CA ALA A 42 -13.70 21.85 17.10
C ALA A 42 -13.36 22.57 15.78
N LYS A 43 -12.09 22.92 15.58
CA LYS A 43 -11.59 23.39 14.28
C LYS A 43 -11.07 22.20 13.49
N HIS A 44 -11.76 21.87 12.40
CA HIS A 44 -11.36 20.78 11.51
C HIS A 44 -10.05 21.12 10.79
N THR A 45 -9.22 20.11 10.56
CA THR A 45 -7.95 20.26 9.84
C THR A 45 -7.78 19.16 8.81
N SER A 46 -6.89 19.35 7.84
CA SER A 46 -6.57 18.29 6.87
C SER A 46 -5.53 17.33 7.46
N LYS A 47 -5.78 16.04 7.32
CA LYS A 47 -4.84 14.97 7.68
C LYS A 47 -4.49 14.18 6.43
N THR A 48 -3.20 14.08 6.14
CA THR A 48 -2.70 13.29 5.00
C THR A 48 -1.77 12.19 5.46
N TRP A 49 -1.90 11.03 4.84
CA TRP A 49 -1.01 9.88 4.99
C TRP A 49 -0.43 9.46 3.65
N THR A 50 0.80 8.95 3.65
CA THR A 50 1.42 8.33 2.47
C THR A 50 1.35 6.81 2.61
N VAL A 51 0.84 6.12 1.60
CA VAL A 51 0.60 4.67 1.64
C VAL A 51 1.35 4.00 0.49
N SER A 52 2.05 2.91 0.78
CA SER A 52 2.71 2.10 -0.25
C SER A 52 1.70 1.24 -1.00
N VAL A 53 1.65 1.39 -2.33
CA VAL A 53 0.79 0.57 -3.20
C VAL A 53 1.28 -0.88 -3.22
N ASP A 54 2.59 -1.11 -3.19
CA ASP A 54 3.16 -2.46 -3.15
C ASP A 54 2.80 -3.21 -1.87
N GLU A 55 2.83 -2.53 -0.73
CA GLU A 55 2.39 -3.11 0.53
C GLU A 55 0.89 -3.42 0.52
N ALA A 56 0.07 -2.52 -0.02
CA ALA A 56 -1.36 -2.76 -0.20
C ALA A 56 -1.64 -3.96 -1.11
N LYS A 57 -0.94 -4.09 -2.24
CA LYS A 57 -1.04 -5.26 -3.14
C LYS A 57 -0.65 -6.56 -2.42
N LYS A 58 0.41 -6.56 -1.60
CA LYS A 58 0.80 -7.72 -0.79
C LYS A 58 -0.28 -8.10 0.24
N LEU A 59 -0.89 -7.11 0.89
CA LEU A 59 -2.01 -7.34 1.82
C LEU A 59 -3.21 -7.97 1.11
N VAL A 60 -3.56 -7.49 -0.09
CA VAL A 60 -4.62 -8.08 -0.92
C VAL A 60 -4.35 -9.56 -1.21
N GLN A 61 -3.13 -9.90 -1.60
CA GLN A 61 -2.76 -11.30 -1.85
C GLN A 61 -2.81 -12.15 -0.57
N LYS A 62 -2.39 -11.60 0.57
CA LYS A 62 -2.42 -12.28 1.86
C LYS A 62 -3.84 -12.49 2.40
N ALA A 63 -4.69 -11.47 2.28
CA ALA A 63 -6.08 -11.51 2.73
C ALA A 63 -6.90 -12.49 1.86
N GLY A 64 -6.63 -12.52 0.55
CA GLY A 64 -7.38 -13.35 -0.38
C GLY A 64 -8.85 -12.92 -0.48
N VAL A 65 -9.69 -13.82 -1.00
CA VAL A 65 -11.13 -13.58 -1.20
C VAL A 65 -12.02 -14.45 -0.30
N LYS A 66 -11.41 -15.25 0.58
CA LYS A 66 -12.15 -15.98 1.61
C LYS A 66 -12.67 -14.94 2.59
N GLY A 67 -13.95 -15.03 2.96
CA GLY A 67 -14.58 -14.03 3.83
C GLY A 67 -13.86 -13.81 5.15
N ALA A 68 -14.29 -12.78 5.88
CA ALA A 68 -13.84 -12.36 7.20
C ALA A 68 -13.10 -13.42 8.04
N ASP A 69 -11.84 -13.15 8.39
CA ASP A 69 -11.09 -13.93 9.37
C ASP A 69 -11.38 -13.44 10.82
N LYS A 70 -10.52 -13.79 11.78
CA LYS A 70 -10.66 -13.38 13.19
C LYS A 70 -10.58 -11.85 13.40
N THR A 71 -9.97 -11.13 12.47
CA THR A 71 -9.96 -9.66 12.45
C THR A 71 -11.30 -9.07 12.04
N GLY A 72 -12.15 -9.86 11.37
CA GLY A 72 -13.32 -9.41 10.66
C GLY A 72 -13.05 -9.18 9.16
N TYR A 73 -11.81 -9.02 8.72
CA TYR A 73 -11.50 -8.68 7.32
C TYR A 73 -11.10 -9.92 6.48
N PRO A 74 -11.27 -9.86 5.15
CA PRO A 74 -11.84 -8.75 4.38
C PRO A 74 -13.36 -8.61 4.53
N HIS A 75 -13.86 -7.39 4.31
CA HIS A 75 -15.28 -7.07 4.27
C HIS A 75 -15.76 -6.80 2.85
N ALA A 76 -17.04 -7.05 2.58
CA ALA A 76 -17.67 -6.63 1.33
C ALA A 76 -17.76 -5.11 1.26
N TYR A 77 -17.26 -4.54 0.17
CA TYR A 77 -17.36 -3.12 -0.16
C TYR A 77 -18.47 -2.91 -1.19
N ARG A 78 -19.50 -2.14 -0.83
CA ARG A 78 -20.66 -1.91 -1.71
C ARG A 78 -20.48 -0.76 -2.68
N ASN A 79 -19.41 0.04 -2.54
CA ASN A 79 -19.14 1.21 -3.38
C ASN A 79 -20.31 2.20 -3.47
N GLY A 80 -20.90 2.57 -2.32
CA GLY A 80 -22.05 3.48 -2.25
C GLY A 80 -21.73 4.87 -2.80
N GLU A 81 -20.48 5.29 -2.71
CA GLU A 81 -19.94 6.57 -3.22
C GLU A 81 -19.67 6.54 -4.73
N LYS A 82 -19.83 5.38 -5.38
CA LYS A 82 -19.58 5.19 -6.82
C LYS A 82 -18.16 5.60 -7.22
N LEU A 83 -17.16 5.27 -6.39
CA LEU A 83 -15.76 5.50 -6.70
C LEU A 83 -15.38 4.69 -7.96
N GLU A 84 -14.74 5.35 -8.91
CA GLU A 84 -14.27 4.73 -10.14
C GLU A 84 -12.93 4.03 -9.90
N TRP A 85 -12.86 2.74 -10.18
CA TRP A 85 -11.64 1.93 -10.07
C TRP A 85 -11.14 1.54 -11.44
N ASP A 86 -9.84 1.67 -11.71
CA ASP A 86 -9.32 1.60 -13.08
C ASP A 86 -9.38 0.21 -13.71
N PRO A 87 -9.03 -0.89 -13.01
CA PRO A 87 -9.06 -2.22 -13.62
C PRO A 87 -10.49 -2.64 -13.98
N ALA A 88 -10.67 -3.19 -15.19
CA ALA A 88 -11.99 -3.63 -15.66
C ALA A 88 -12.68 -4.64 -14.70
N ALA A 89 -11.89 -5.46 -13.99
CA ALA A 89 -12.40 -6.35 -12.96
C ALA A 89 -13.13 -5.60 -11.84
N CYS A 90 -12.67 -4.40 -11.48
CA CYS A 90 -13.23 -3.56 -10.41
C CYS A 90 -14.47 -2.76 -10.85
N LYS A 91 -14.80 -2.77 -12.14
CA LYS A 91 -15.97 -2.09 -12.74
C LYS A 91 -17.16 -3.03 -12.97
N LYS A 92 -17.00 -4.33 -12.72
CA LYS A 92 -18.06 -5.33 -12.97
C LYS A 92 -19.19 -5.13 -11.95
N THR A 93 -20.43 -5.11 -12.43
CA THR A 93 -21.63 -4.89 -11.61
C THR A 93 -22.00 -6.08 -10.72
N ASN A 94 -21.52 -7.29 -11.05
CA ASN A 94 -21.80 -8.54 -10.34
C ASN A 94 -20.54 -9.15 -9.72
N ILE A 95 -19.59 -8.32 -9.28
CA ILE A 95 -18.40 -8.79 -8.57
C ILE A 95 -18.42 -8.27 -7.14
N ASP A 96 -18.02 -9.13 -6.21
CA ASP A 96 -17.78 -8.69 -4.84
C ASP A 96 -16.52 -7.85 -4.83
N LEU A 97 -16.67 -6.54 -4.61
CA LEU A 97 -15.58 -5.72 -4.14
C LEU A 97 -15.38 -6.03 -2.66
N LEU A 98 -14.12 -6.10 -2.26
CA LEU A 98 -13.68 -6.35 -0.91
C LEU A 98 -12.79 -5.19 -0.47
N GLU A 99 -12.82 -4.93 0.84
CA GLU A 99 -11.94 -3.98 1.48
C GLU A 99 -11.11 -4.63 2.60
N TYR A 100 -9.88 -4.15 2.76
CA TYR A 100 -8.99 -4.56 3.85
C TYR A 100 -8.25 -3.35 4.42
N PRO A 101 -8.06 -3.24 5.74
CA PRO A 101 -7.36 -2.11 6.36
C PRO A 101 -5.89 -2.06 5.94
N VAL A 102 -5.41 -0.87 5.61
CA VAL A 102 -4.00 -0.62 5.31
C VAL A 102 -3.49 0.56 6.14
N PHE A 103 -2.30 0.42 6.68
CA PHE A 103 -1.61 1.49 7.38
C PHE A 103 -0.63 2.19 6.45
N TRP A 104 -0.42 3.48 6.75
CA TRP A 104 0.54 4.33 6.07
C TRP A 104 2.00 3.89 6.33
N GLN A 105 2.91 4.40 5.49
CA GLN A 105 4.32 4.03 5.51
C GLN A 105 4.95 4.19 6.90
N GLY A 106 5.86 3.28 7.23
CA GLY A 106 6.55 3.23 8.52
C GLY A 106 5.71 2.66 9.66
N THR A 107 4.44 2.28 9.42
CA THR A 107 3.57 1.70 10.44
C THR A 107 3.30 0.23 10.16
N LYS A 108 3.40 -0.62 11.18
CA LYS A 108 3.11 -2.05 11.04
C LYS A 108 1.61 -2.27 10.81
N GLN A 109 1.29 -3.09 9.81
CA GLN A 109 -0.07 -3.55 9.49
C GLN A 109 -0.73 -4.33 10.63
N ILE A 110 -2.04 -4.58 10.50
CA ILE A 110 -2.80 -5.38 11.47
C ILE A 110 -2.32 -6.84 11.49
N LYS A 111 -2.49 -7.49 12.64
CA LYS A 111 -2.25 -8.92 12.83
C LYS A 111 -3.54 -9.68 12.49
N SER A 112 -3.42 -10.74 11.69
CA SER A 112 -4.55 -11.57 11.24
C SER A 112 -5.13 -12.48 12.33
N ASP A 113 -4.40 -12.69 13.43
CA ASP A 113 -4.77 -13.59 14.52
C ASP A 113 -5.45 -12.88 15.71
N THR A 114 -5.65 -11.56 15.59
CA THR A 114 -6.10 -10.69 16.68
C THR A 114 -7.34 -9.91 16.24
N LYS A 115 -8.35 -9.79 17.11
CA LYS A 115 -9.57 -9.02 16.80
C LYS A 115 -9.22 -7.57 16.50
N ILE A 116 -9.93 -6.93 15.55
CA ILE A 116 -9.61 -5.56 15.14
C ILE A 116 -9.70 -4.54 16.30
N ASN A 117 -10.70 -4.67 17.18
CA ASN A 117 -10.88 -3.76 18.34
C ASN A 117 -9.75 -3.82 19.37
N GLY A 118 -8.86 -4.82 19.30
CA GLY A 118 -7.68 -4.94 20.15
C GLY A 118 -6.42 -4.36 19.52
N GLN A 119 -6.52 -3.67 18.39
CA GLN A 119 -5.40 -3.18 17.59
C GLN A 119 -5.62 -1.71 17.23
N ALA A 120 -4.55 -1.02 16.83
CA ALA A 120 -4.69 0.32 16.27
C ALA A 120 -5.62 0.31 15.04
N HIS A 121 -6.39 1.39 14.89
CA HIS A 121 -7.33 1.58 13.80
C HIS A 121 -6.70 2.43 12.69
N THR A 122 -7.07 2.13 11.45
CA THR A 122 -6.76 2.95 10.27
C THR A 122 -8.07 3.28 9.55
N PRO A 123 -8.25 4.51 9.04
CA PRO A 123 -9.38 4.89 8.22
C PRO A 123 -9.15 4.54 6.73
N ILE A 124 -7.99 3.97 6.39
CA ILE A 124 -7.59 3.68 5.02
C ILE A 124 -7.89 2.21 4.70
N ARG A 125 -8.42 1.96 3.51
CA ARG A 125 -8.75 0.64 2.98
C ARG A 125 -8.09 0.43 1.63
N VAL A 126 -7.51 -0.74 1.41
CA VAL A 126 -7.26 -1.22 0.05
C VAL A 126 -8.53 -1.90 -0.46
N VAL A 127 -8.95 -1.53 -1.67
CA VAL A 127 -10.11 -2.10 -2.37
C VAL A 127 -9.60 -3.08 -3.42
N TYR A 128 -10.26 -4.22 -3.54
CA TYR A 128 -9.93 -5.25 -4.51
C TYR A 128 -11.15 -6.06 -4.91
N ALA A 129 -11.14 -6.64 -6.10
CA ALA A 129 -12.24 -7.44 -6.63
C ALA A 129 -11.99 -8.94 -6.46
N ASN A 130 -13.05 -9.71 -6.19
CA ASN A 130 -13.03 -11.17 -6.29
C ASN A 130 -13.25 -11.62 -7.75
N ALA A 131 -12.19 -11.69 -8.55
CA ALA A 131 -12.26 -12.15 -9.93
C ALA A 131 -12.24 -13.68 -10.01
N GLY A 132 -13.37 -14.31 -9.67
CA GLY A 132 -13.54 -15.77 -9.77
C GLY A 132 -12.60 -16.55 -8.86
N GLY A 133 -12.41 -16.09 -7.62
CA GLY A 133 -11.49 -16.69 -6.65
C GLY A 133 -10.13 -15.98 -6.57
N THR A 134 -9.82 -15.10 -7.51
CA THR A 134 -8.53 -14.38 -7.57
C THR A 134 -8.70 -12.93 -7.09
N PRO A 135 -7.96 -12.48 -6.06
CA PRO A 135 -8.02 -11.10 -5.59
C PRO A 135 -7.29 -10.16 -6.58
N VAL A 136 -8.00 -9.17 -7.11
CA VAL A 136 -7.48 -8.16 -8.05
C VAL A 136 -7.50 -6.80 -7.39
N TYR A 137 -6.32 -6.22 -7.14
CA TYR A 137 -6.19 -4.86 -6.60
C TYR A 137 -6.93 -3.83 -7.45
N CYS A 138 -7.72 -2.97 -6.82
CA CYS A 138 -8.48 -1.89 -7.46
C CYS A 138 -7.93 -0.50 -7.16
N GLY A 139 -7.56 -0.27 -5.90
CA GLY A 139 -7.08 1.04 -5.44
C GLY A 139 -7.07 1.14 -3.93
N ILE A 140 -6.81 2.35 -3.42
CA ILE A 140 -6.82 2.66 -1.99
C ILE A 140 -7.80 3.81 -1.76
N MET A 141 -8.60 3.69 -0.72
CA MET A 141 -9.53 4.74 -0.27
C MET A 141 -9.30 5.08 1.19
N VAL A 142 -9.81 6.23 1.59
CA VAL A 142 -9.83 6.69 2.98
C VAL A 142 -11.19 7.26 3.31
N HIS A 143 -11.62 7.08 4.56
CA HIS A 143 -12.78 7.79 5.07
C HIS A 143 -12.61 9.30 4.94
N THR A 144 -13.65 10.01 4.51
CA THR A 144 -13.57 11.45 4.23
C THR A 144 -13.40 12.29 5.49
N GLN A 145 -13.92 11.80 6.62
CA GLN A 145 -13.79 12.37 7.94
C GLN A 145 -13.20 11.34 8.89
N VAL A 146 -12.29 11.80 9.76
CA VAL A 146 -11.52 10.95 10.65
C VAL A 146 -11.38 11.57 12.03
N LYS A 147 -11.33 10.71 13.05
CA LYS A 147 -11.12 11.10 14.43
C LYS A 147 -9.94 10.33 15.02
N GLN A 148 -9.01 11.05 15.63
CA GLN A 148 -7.91 10.43 16.33
C GLN A 148 -8.42 9.70 17.58
N LYS A 149 -7.96 8.48 17.76
CA LYS A 149 -8.17 7.66 18.96
C LYS A 149 -6.87 7.63 19.78
N PRO A 150 -6.96 7.25 21.07
CA PRO A 150 -5.76 6.93 21.83
C PRO A 150 -4.88 5.94 21.07
N ASP A 151 -3.57 6.17 21.09
CA ASP A 151 -2.61 5.28 20.47
C ASP A 151 -2.72 3.87 21.07
N MET A 152 -2.61 2.85 20.23
CA MET A 152 -2.65 1.45 20.63
C MET A 152 -1.37 0.77 20.19
N ASP A 153 -0.73 0.03 21.10
CA ASP A 153 0.56 -0.62 20.85
C ASP A 153 1.64 0.34 20.30
N LYS A 154 1.67 1.58 20.80
CA LYS A 154 2.57 2.66 20.34
C LYS A 154 2.39 3.03 18.86
N LYS A 155 1.20 2.77 18.30
CA LYS A 155 0.80 3.18 16.95
C LYS A 155 -0.33 4.19 17.05
N GLN A 156 -0.27 5.21 16.19
CA GLN A 156 -1.39 6.13 16.05
C GLN A 156 -2.61 5.37 15.55
N SER A 157 -3.76 5.68 16.15
CA SER A 157 -5.03 5.07 15.86
C SER A 157 -6.00 6.13 15.37
N TRP A 158 -6.65 5.87 14.25
CA TRP A 158 -7.58 6.78 13.60
C TRP A 158 -8.83 6.02 13.19
N GLU A 159 -9.99 6.50 13.63
CA GLU A 159 -11.28 5.99 13.21
C GLU A 159 -11.82 6.86 12.08
N GLY A 160 -12.49 6.24 11.11
CA GLY A 160 -13.16 6.95 10.03
C GLY A 160 -14.67 6.96 10.27
N ASP A 161 -15.30 8.08 9.93
CA ASP A 161 -16.77 8.24 9.89
C ASP A 161 -17.29 7.91 8.48
N GLU A 162 -18.59 8.06 8.21
CA GLU A 162 -19.17 7.68 6.92
C GLU A 162 -18.53 8.35 5.69
N GLY A 163 -18.58 7.64 4.56
CA GLY A 163 -18.13 8.11 3.25
C GLY A 163 -16.64 7.90 2.98
N PHE A 164 -16.32 7.54 1.74
CA PHE A 164 -14.96 7.28 1.27
C PHE A 164 -14.55 8.21 0.12
N SER A 165 -13.24 8.43 0.00
CA SER A 165 -12.61 9.08 -1.14
C SER A 165 -11.38 8.28 -1.60
N LYS A 166 -11.05 8.34 -2.90
CA LYS A 166 -9.84 7.70 -3.43
C LYS A 166 -8.59 8.40 -2.91
N CYS A 167 -7.56 7.62 -2.60
CA CYS A 167 -6.21 8.14 -2.42
C CYS A 167 -5.55 8.37 -3.78
N THR A 168 -4.72 9.40 -3.89
CA THR A 168 -4.08 9.88 -5.12
C THR A 168 -2.60 10.11 -4.93
#